data_AF-A0A2E5HMU5-F1
#
_entry.id   AF-A0A2E5HMU5-F1
#
_cell.length_a   1.000
_cell.length_b   1.000
_cell.length_c   1.000
_cell.angle_alpha   90.00
_cell.angle_beta   90.00
_cell.angle_gamma   90.00
#
_symmetry.space_group_name_H-M   'P 1'
#
loop_
_entity.id
_entity.type
_entity.pdbx_description
1 polymer ?
#
loop_
_entity_poly.entity_id
_entity_poly.type
_entity_poly.pdbx_seq_one_letter_code
_entity_poly.pdbx_strand_id
1 'polypeptide(L)'
;MGLLVAFVAAFAACGRSQDKPALPPRATAEAPVVHKAAGGRLRTTAGEAHVGLLIPNAEGDLLAPSHYCVGDTYHKGAVYRLGRVNLFTTQPIPTEHLNRPVIVYGRRAVGLDRKLTRVGPCPPADDGSMFQMRSDWSADELIGRGQTTWERLAEAPYIEAAAVYPLPMVQVGRDGDVVRELVVSNPFNAPLVDTIQFSLYYEDGSGKPMPHFLPRPLNALPPGGTTTIDASASPPEDTPASRWTFTGYQIKGQLGDVRFDLLVSL
;
A
#
# COMPACT_ATOMS: atom_id res chain seq x y z
N MET A 1 -57.68 -76.91 -6.04
CA MET A 1 -56.79 -76.78 -4.87
C MET A 1 -55.85 -75.61 -5.11
N GLY A 2 -56.01 -74.53 -4.37
CA GLY A 2 -55.19 -73.32 -4.46
C GLY A 2 -55.44 -72.48 -3.22
N LEU A 3 -54.48 -72.51 -2.29
CA LEU A 3 -54.50 -71.92 -0.95
C LEU A 3 -54.25 -70.41 -1.08
N LEU A 4 -55.14 -69.57 -0.52
CA LEU A 4 -54.91 -68.12 -0.39
C LEU A 4 -54.30 -67.86 0.99
N VAL A 5 -53.05 -67.38 1.04
CA VAL A 5 -52.38 -66.94 2.27
C VAL A 5 -52.37 -65.41 2.28
N ALA A 6 -53.00 -64.80 3.27
CA ALA A 6 -52.97 -63.37 3.52
C ALA A 6 -51.79 -63.02 4.44
N PHE A 7 -50.87 -62.19 3.95
CA PHE A 7 -49.81 -61.60 4.76
C PHE A 7 -50.26 -60.22 5.26
N VAL A 8 -50.36 -60.07 6.58
CA VAL A 8 -50.54 -58.79 7.28
C VAL A 8 -49.15 -58.26 7.62
N ALA A 9 -48.75 -57.15 7.02
CA ALA A 9 -47.51 -56.44 7.36
C ALA A 9 -47.82 -55.28 8.32
N ALA A 10 -47.34 -55.40 9.56
CA ALA A 10 -47.37 -54.34 10.56
C ALA A 10 -46.18 -53.38 10.33
N PHE A 11 -46.47 -52.12 9.98
CA PHE A 11 -45.46 -51.06 9.92
C PHE A 11 -45.22 -50.49 11.33
N ALA A 12 -44.08 -50.85 11.93
CA ALA A 12 -43.57 -50.21 13.13
C ALA A 12 -42.91 -48.87 12.77
N ALA A 13 -43.50 -47.76 13.25
CA ALA A 13 -42.95 -46.42 13.11
C ALA A 13 -41.82 -46.19 14.14
N CYS A 14 -40.57 -46.25 13.70
CA CYS A 14 -39.42 -45.76 14.46
C CYS A 14 -39.26 -44.25 14.25
N GLY A 15 -39.67 -43.45 15.24
CA GLY A 15 -39.37 -42.03 15.30
C GLY A 15 -37.90 -41.79 15.62
N ARG A 16 -37.12 -41.33 14.64
CA ARG A 16 -35.77 -40.77 14.85
C ARG A 16 -35.91 -39.28 15.17
N SER A 17 -35.56 -38.91 16.40
CA SER A 17 -35.29 -37.52 16.79
C SER A 17 -34.14 -36.99 15.94
N GLN A 18 -34.41 -35.98 15.11
CA GLN A 18 -33.37 -35.23 14.41
C GLN A 18 -32.79 -34.21 15.38
N ASP A 19 -31.63 -34.53 15.96
CA ASP A 19 -30.80 -33.54 16.66
C ASP A 19 -30.42 -32.44 15.67
N LYS A 20 -30.97 -31.24 15.88
CA LYS A 20 -30.56 -30.04 15.14
C LYS A 20 -29.08 -29.78 15.44
N PRO A 21 -28.22 -29.66 14.42
CA PRO A 21 -26.83 -29.27 14.63
C PRO A 21 -26.79 -27.90 15.32
N ALA A 22 -26.10 -27.85 16.46
CA ALA A 22 -25.89 -26.61 17.19
C ALA A 22 -25.27 -25.56 16.26
N LEU A 23 -25.90 -24.39 16.18
CA LEU A 23 -25.34 -23.24 15.48
C LEU A 23 -23.93 -22.96 16.03
N PRO A 24 -22.92 -22.73 15.17
CA PRO A 24 -21.59 -22.39 15.64
C PRO A 24 -21.66 -21.14 16.52
N PRO A 25 -20.85 -21.08 17.60
CA PRO A 25 -20.82 -19.92 18.48
C PRO A 25 -20.55 -18.67 17.65
N ARG A 26 -21.42 -17.68 17.81
CA ARG A 26 -21.34 -16.37 17.17
C ARG A 26 -19.96 -15.79 17.47
N ALA A 27 -19.15 -15.54 16.43
CA ALA A 27 -17.82 -14.97 16.56
C ALA A 27 -17.88 -13.74 17.47
N THR A 28 -17.21 -13.82 18.63
CA THR A 28 -17.04 -12.70 19.53
C THR A 28 -16.35 -11.58 18.77
N ALA A 29 -16.98 -10.40 18.74
CA ALA A 29 -16.42 -9.22 18.11
C ALA A 29 -15.01 -8.98 18.67
N GLU A 30 -14.00 -9.02 17.79
CA GLU A 30 -12.63 -8.72 18.16
C GLU A 30 -12.56 -7.30 18.74
N ALA A 31 -11.86 -7.15 19.86
CA ALA A 31 -11.66 -5.85 20.48
C ALA A 31 -11.00 -4.88 19.49
N PRO A 32 -11.35 -3.58 19.50
CA PRO A 32 -10.76 -2.61 18.59
C PRO A 32 -9.24 -2.55 18.79
N VAL A 33 -8.49 -2.73 17.70
CA VAL A 33 -7.03 -2.65 17.71
C VAL A 33 -6.60 -1.21 17.98
N VAL A 34 -5.82 -1.00 19.04
CA VAL A 34 -5.31 0.32 19.39
C VAL A 34 -3.96 0.54 18.70
N HIS A 35 -3.93 1.40 17.68
CA HIS A 35 -2.73 1.63 16.86
C HIS A 35 -1.69 2.57 17.49
N LYS A 36 -2.04 3.28 18.56
CA LYS A 36 -1.12 4.18 19.30
C LYS A 36 -0.76 3.62 20.68
N ALA A 37 0.48 3.81 21.11
CA ALA A 37 0.94 3.48 22.45
C ALA A 37 0.58 4.60 23.44
N ALA A 38 0.80 4.36 24.75
CA ALA A 38 0.80 5.43 25.74
C ALA A 38 1.81 6.52 25.32
N GLY A 39 1.39 7.79 25.33
CA GLY A 39 2.20 8.90 24.83
C GLY A 39 2.05 9.21 23.33
N GLY A 40 1.08 8.60 22.64
CA GLY A 40 0.68 8.99 21.28
C GLY A 40 1.55 8.45 20.14
N ARG A 41 2.60 7.67 20.46
CA ARG A 41 3.51 7.04 19.50
C ARG A 41 2.84 5.94 18.69
N LEU A 42 3.30 5.71 17.47
CA LEU A 42 2.81 4.64 16.61
C LEU A 42 3.33 3.29 17.09
N ARG A 43 2.46 2.28 17.16
CA ARG A 43 2.85 0.91 17.53
C ARG A 43 3.43 0.16 16.35
N THR A 44 4.48 -0.61 16.61
CA THR A 44 5.11 -1.50 15.61
C THR A 44 4.59 -2.93 15.67
N THR A 45 3.70 -3.25 16.61
CA THR A 45 3.15 -4.59 16.86
C THR A 45 1.62 -4.58 16.94
N ALA A 46 0.98 -3.69 16.18
CA ALA A 46 -0.48 -3.51 16.15
C ALA A 46 -1.11 -4.13 14.90
N GLY A 47 -0.53 -5.23 14.41
CA GLY A 47 -0.90 -5.85 13.14
C GLY A 47 -0.18 -5.22 11.95
N GLU A 48 -0.41 -5.81 10.78
CA GLU A 48 0.24 -5.42 9.53
C GLU A 48 0.08 -3.91 9.26
N ALA A 49 1.20 -3.26 8.93
CA ALA A 49 1.21 -1.85 8.59
C ALA A 49 2.22 -1.54 7.47
N HIS A 50 1.90 -0.50 6.71
CA HIS A 50 2.67 -0.08 5.54
C HIS A 50 2.95 1.42 5.61
N VAL A 51 4.21 1.79 5.40
CA VAL A 51 4.65 3.17 5.32
C VAL A 51 4.99 3.52 3.87
N GLY A 52 4.45 4.63 3.40
CA GLY A 52 4.68 5.13 2.04
C GLY A 52 4.08 6.52 1.82
N LEU A 53 4.19 7.01 0.59
CA LEU A 53 3.60 8.28 0.18
C LEU A 53 2.13 8.05 -0.23
N LEU A 54 1.20 8.72 0.42
CA LEU A 54 -0.23 8.64 0.08
C LEU A 54 -0.52 9.56 -1.11
N ILE A 55 -1.00 9.02 -2.22
CA ILE A 55 -1.24 9.78 -3.45
C ILE A 55 -2.68 9.52 -3.91
N PRO A 56 -3.45 10.54 -4.34
CA PRO A 56 -4.73 10.31 -5.00
C PRO A 56 -4.52 9.67 -6.37
N ASN A 57 -5.29 8.63 -6.68
CA ASN A 57 -5.32 8.07 -8.02
C ASN A 57 -6.09 9.00 -8.96
N ALA A 58 -5.67 9.08 -10.21
CA ALA A 58 -6.35 9.85 -11.24
C ALA A 58 -6.87 8.95 -12.37
N GLU A 59 -7.88 9.42 -13.09
CA GLU A 59 -8.42 8.70 -14.24
C GLU A 59 -7.38 8.63 -15.36
N GLY A 60 -7.16 7.45 -15.92
CA GLY A 60 -6.18 7.23 -16.99
C GLY A 60 -4.71 7.43 -16.58
N ASP A 61 -4.40 7.60 -15.28
CA ASP A 61 -3.03 7.64 -14.77
C ASP A 61 -2.33 6.30 -15.07
N LEU A 62 -1.14 6.40 -15.65
CA LEU A 62 -0.34 5.24 -16.00
C LEU A 62 0.30 4.61 -14.77
N LEU A 63 0.52 5.36 -13.68
CA LEU A 63 1.17 4.85 -12.47
C LEU A 63 0.23 4.10 -11.53
N ALA A 64 -1.04 4.51 -11.45
CA ALA A 64 -2.13 3.77 -10.83
C ALA A 64 -3.44 4.52 -11.13
N PRO A 65 -4.31 3.97 -11.98
CA PRO A 65 -5.49 4.67 -12.39
C PRO A 65 -6.60 4.48 -11.36
N SER A 66 -7.45 5.49 -11.21
CA SER A 66 -8.65 5.37 -10.37
C SER A 66 -9.76 4.55 -11.03
N HIS A 67 -9.61 4.27 -12.33
CA HIS A 67 -10.56 3.53 -13.13
C HIS A 67 -9.88 2.64 -14.17
N TYR A 68 -10.55 1.57 -14.53
CA TYR A 68 -10.02 0.51 -15.38
C TYR A 68 -11.00 0.21 -16.52
N CYS A 69 -10.45 0.09 -17.71
CA CYS A 69 -11.08 -0.53 -18.86
C CYS A 69 -10.68 -2.00 -18.94
N VAL A 70 -11.67 -2.88 -18.78
CA VAL A 70 -11.50 -4.33 -18.89
C VAL A 70 -12.43 -4.84 -19.99
N GLY A 71 -11.85 -5.13 -21.16
CA GLY A 71 -12.64 -5.23 -22.39
C GLY A 71 -13.37 -3.93 -22.67
N ASP A 72 -14.68 -4.01 -22.96
CA ASP A 72 -15.52 -2.83 -23.27
C ASP A 72 -16.15 -2.19 -22.02
N THR A 73 -15.83 -2.68 -20.82
CA THR A 73 -16.49 -2.26 -19.58
C THR A 73 -15.57 -1.44 -18.70
N TYR A 74 -16.09 -0.30 -18.25
CA TYR A 74 -15.45 0.63 -17.35
C TYR A 74 -15.77 0.34 -15.89
N HIS A 75 -14.72 0.31 -15.07
CA HIS A 75 -14.79 -0.02 -13.66
C HIS A 75 -14.05 1.02 -12.83
N LYS A 76 -14.62 1.37 -11.68
CA LYS A 76 -13.99 2.21 -10.66
C LYS A 76 -13.16 1.36 -9.71
N GLY A 77 -11.92 1.76 -9.49
CA GLY A 77 -10.98 1.15 -8.55
C GLY A 77 -10.77 1.99 -7.29
N ALA A 78 -9.53 1.95 -6.77
CA ALA A 78 -9.15 2.70 -5.59
C ALA A 78 -9.06 4.21 -5.87
N VAL A 79 -9.49 5.01 -4.88
CA VAL A 79 -9.37 6.48 -4.92
C VAL A 79 -7.96 6.94 -4.55
N TYR A 80 -7.22 6.12 -3.82
CA TYR A 80 -5.88 6.44 -3.31
C TYR A 80 -4.93 5.27 -3.55
N ARG A 81 -3.63 5.57 -3.48
CA ARG A 81 -2.55 4.58 -3.42
C ARG A 81 -1.53 4.94 -2.36
N LEU A 82 -0.83 3.91 -1.88
CA LEU A 82 0.37 4.06 -1.06
C LEU A 82 1.58 3.67 -1.94
N GLY A 83 2.35 4.66 -2.38
CA GLY A 83 3.37 4.44 -3.40
C GLY A 83 2.74 3.93 -4.71
N ARG A 84 3.00 2.68 -5.07
CA ARG A 84 2.45 2.00 -6.27
C ARG A 84 1.25 1.08 -5.96
N VAL A 85 0.87 0.92 -4.70
CA VAL A 85 -0.13 -0.08 -4.29
C VAL A 85 -1.47 0.59 -4.02
N ASN A 86 -2.52 0.12 -4.71
CA ASN A 86 -3.88 0.63 -4.53
C ASN A 86 -4.36 0.48 -3.08
N LEU A 87 -5.02 1.52 -2.57
CA LEU A 87 -5.46 1.61 -1.18
C LEU A 87 -6.99 1.71 -1.11
N PHE A 88 -7.62 0.71 -0.50
CA PHE A 88 -9.05 0.70 -0.20
C PHE A 88 -9.26 0.98 1.28
N THR A 89 -10.16 1.89 1.59
CA THR A 89 -10.51 2.28 2.95
C THR A 89 -12.02 2.45 3.07
N THR A 90 -12.58 2.12 4.24
CA THR A 90 -13.99 2.40 4.57
C THR A 90 -14.17 3.80 5.16
N GLN A 91 -13.09 4.43 5.62
CA GLN A 91 -13.09 5.76 6.20
C GLN A 91 -12.52 6.79 5.22
N PRO A 92 -13.11 7.99 5.14
CA PRO A 92 -12.55 9.07 4.32
C PRO A 92 -11.16 9.45 4.85
N ILE A 93 -10.22 9.64 3.92
CA ILE A 93 -8.88 10.11 4.29
C ILE A 93 -8.86 11.64 4.25
N PRO A 94 -8.44 12.31 5.34
CA PRO A 94 -8.31 13.76 5.37
C PRO A 94 -7.38 14.27 4.27
N THR A 95 -7.75 15.39 3.63
CA THR A 95 -7.02 15.92 2.47
C THR A 95 -5.60 16.38 2.82
N GLU A 96 -5.36 16.77 4.06
CA GLU A 96 -4.05 17.15 4.59
C GLU A 96 -3.04 15.98 4.64
N HIS A 97 -3.51 14.74 4.54
CA HIS A 97 -2.65 13.56 4.44
C HIS A 97 -2.23 13.23 3.00
N LEU A 98 -2.88 13.84 1.99
CA LEU A 98 -2.59 13.57 0.60
C LEU A 98 -1.24 14.18 0.19
N ASN A 99 -0.49 13.46 -0.63
CA ASN A 99 0.88 13.77 -1.03
C ASN A 99 1.84 13.93 0.17
N ARG A 100 1.57 13.22 1.27
CA ARG A 100 2.40 13.19 2.47
C ARG A 100 2.76 11.75 2.85
N PRO A 101 3.89 11.54 3.55
CA PRO A 101 4.18 10.27 4.17
C PRO A 101 3.12 9.90 5.21
N VAL A 102 2.63 8.66 5.12
CA VAL A 102 1.66 8.11 6.07
C VAL A 102 2.08 6.71 6.52
N ILE A 103 1.49 6.27 7.62
CA ILE A 103 1.38 4.86 7.97
C ILE A 103 -0.06 4.41 7.76
N VAL A 104 -0.22 3.27 7.11
CA VAL A 104 -1.49 2.58 6.92
C VAL A 104 -1.44 1.31 7.75
N TYR A 105 -2.32 1.18 8.74
CA TYR A 105 -2.59 -0.10 9.39
C TYR A 105 -3.67 -0.82 8.59
N GLY A 106 -3.39 -2.05 8.17
CA GLY A 106 -4.24 -2.76 7.23
C GLY A 106 -3.55 -3.97 6.63
N ARG A 107 -4.32 -4.77 5.90
CA ARG A 107 -3.83 -6.02 5.31
C ARG A 107 -3.44 -5.81 3.86
N ARG A 108 -2.29 -6.33 3.44
CA ARG A 108 -1.98 -6.48 2.01
C ARG A 108 -2.63 -7.74 1.46
N ALA A 109 -3.38 -7.58 0.37
CA ALA A 109 -4.07 -8.67 -0.32
C ALA A 109 -3.72 -8.65 -1.81
N VAL A 110 -4.16 -9.69 -2.52
CA VAL A 110 -4.04 -9.86 -3.97
C VAL A 110 -5.43 -10.11 -4.53
N GLY A 111 -5.67 -9.73 -5.79
CA GLY A 111 -6.96 -9.87 -6.46
C GLY A 111 -7.75 -8.56 -6.44
N LEU A 112 -7.23 -7.58 -7.17
CA LEU A 112 -7.85 -6.27 -7.35
C LEU A 112 -9.17 -6.37 -8.14
N ASP A 113 -9.31 -7.40 -8.98
CA ASP A 113 -10.52 -7.74 -9.75
C ASP A 113 -11.78 -7.76 -8.87
N ARG A 114 -11.65 -8.23 -7.63
CA ARG A 114 -12.77 -8.36 -6.66
C ARG A 114 -13.15 -7.05 -5.98
N LYS A 115 -12.37 -5.99 -6.18
CA LYS A 115 -12.60 -4.67 -5.58
C LYS A 115 -13.12 -3.63 -6.56
N LEU A 116 -13.07 -3.94 -7.85
CA LEU A 116 -13.55 -3.03 -8.88
C LEU A 116 -15.07 -2.98 -8.92
N THR A 117 -15.62 -1.77 -9.08
CA THR A 117 -17.07 -1.56 -9.22
C THR A 117 -17.39 -1.17 -10.66
N ARG A 118 -18.28 -1.91 -11.32
CA ARG A 118 -18.72 -1.57 -12.69
C ARG A 118 -19.42 -0.20 -12.70
N VAL A 119 -19.01 0.67 -13.61
CA VAL A 119 -19.57 2.02 -13.80
C VAL A 119 -20.34 2.11 -15.12
N GLY A 120 -19.81 1.57 -16.21
CA GLY A 120 -20.41 1.77 -17.53
C GLY A 120 -19.59 1.18 -18.68
N PRO A 121 -19.81 1.61 -19.93
CA PRO A 121 -18.93 1.30 -21.04
C PRO A 121 -17.61 2.08 -20.94
N CYS A 122 -16.54 1.53 -21.52
CA CYS A 122 -15.28 2.26 -21.65
C CYS A 122 -15.44 3.57 -22.42
N PRO A 123 -14.77 4.66 -21.99
CA PRO A 123 -14.69 5.85 -22.80
C PRO A 123 -14.00 5.52 -24.14
N PRO A 124 -14.27 6.28 -25.21
CA PRO A 124 -13.56 6.15 -26.47
C PRO A 124 -12.05 6.19 -26.22
N ALA A 125 -11.29 5.35 -26.93
CA ALA A 125 -9.84 5.40 -26.82
C ALA A 125 -9.36 6.77 -27.29
N ASP A 126 -8.72 7.53 -26.41
CA ASP A 126 -7.93 8.69 -26.84
C ASP A 126 -6.82 8.17 -27.75
N ASP A 127 -6.62 8.85 -28.87
CA ASP A 127 -5.55 8.67 -29.86
C ASP A 127 -4.16 9.06 -29.33
N GLY A 128 -4.03 9.14 -28.00
CA GLY A 128 -2.82 9.49 -27.29
C GLY A 128 -1.66 8.57 -27.64
N SER A 129 -0.58 9.16 -28.14
CA SER A 129 0.64 8.46 -28.55
C SER A 129 1.09 7.42 -27.52
N MET A 130 1.39 6.22 -28.01
CA MET A 130 2.11 5.19 -27.26
C MET A 130 3.49 5.74 -26.87
N PHE A 131 3.57 6.43 -25.73
CA PHE A 131 4.85 6.86 -25.20
C PHE A 131 5.69 5.60 -24.92
N GLN A 132 6.97 5.62 -25.30
CA GLN A 132 7.94 4.62 -24.86
C GLN A 132 8.20 4.81 -23.35
N MET A 133 7.25 4.38 -22.53
CA MET A 133 7.40 4.40 -21.08
C MET A 133 8.32 3.26 -20.65
N ARG A 134 9.09 3.50 -19.59
CA ARG A 134 9.76 2.41 -18.90
C ARG A 134 8.72 1.61 -18.14
N SER A 135 8.94 0.31 -17.98
CA SER A 135 8.02 -0.57 -17.25
C SER A 135 7.82 -0.14 -15.79
N ASP A 136 8.80 0.54 -15.20
CA ASP A 136 8.68 1.12 -13.86
C ASP A 136 7.86 2.42 -13.81
N TRP A 137 7.35 2.91 -14.95
CA TRP A 137 6.49 4.10 -15.01
C TRP A 137 5.01 3.77 -15.26
N SER A 138 4.67 2.48 -15.37
CA SER A 138 3.30 2.00 -15.43
C SER A 138 2.97 1.15 -14.22
N ALA A 139 1.71 1.15 -13.78
CA ALA A 139 1.20 0.21 -12.81
C ALA A 139 1.31 -1.21 -13.37
N ASP A 140 1.65 -2.17 -12.52
CA ASP A 140 1.98 -3.54 -12.96
C ASP A 140 0.76 -4.24 -13.59
N GLU A 141 -0.44 -3.85 -13.15
CA GLU A 141 -1.71 -4.37 -13.67
C GLU A 141 -2.10 -3.80 -15.04
N LEU A 142 -1.43 -2.76 -15.55
CA LEU A 142 -1.83 -2.09 -16.78
C LEU A 142 -1.16 -2.65 -18.04
N ILE A 143 -1.89 -2.54 -19.15
CA ILE A 143 -1.37 -2.65 -20.52
C ILE A 143 -1.14 -1.25 -21.10
N GLY A 144 -2.01 -0.29 -20.75
CA GLY A 144 -1.96 1.09 -21.22
C GLY A 144 -2.74 2.01 -20.29
N ARG A 145 -3.07 3.23 -20.73
CA ARG A 145 -3.82 4.23 -19.93
C ARG A 145 -5.16 3.66 -19.47
N GLY A 146 -5.24 3.25 -18.20
CA GLY A 146 -6.44 2.62 -17.62
C GLY A 146 -6.82 1.25 -18.21
N GLN A 147 -6.14 0.75 -19.25
CA GLN A 147 -6.47 -0.52 -19.88
C GLN A 147 -5.79 -1.70 -19.18
N THR A 148 -6.56 -2.75 -18.90
CA THR A 148 -6.09 -3.97 -18.20
C THR A 148 -6.89 -5.21 -18.61
N THR A 149 -6.56 -6.36 -18.03
CA THR A 149 -7.33 -7.61 -18.14
C THR A 149 -7.69 -8.15 -16.76
N TRP A 150 -8.69 -9.04 -16.70
CA TRP A 150 -9.08 -9.68 -15.44
C TRP A 150 -7.94 -10.50 -14.83
N GLU A 151 -7.11 -11.14 -15.65
CA GLU A 151 -5.97 -11.93 -15.21
C GLU A 151 -4.93 -11.06 -14.51
N ARG A 152 -4.57 -9.91 -15.10
CA ARG A 152 -3.64 -8.95 -14.48
C ARG A 152 -4.18 -8.39 -13.17
N LEU A 153 -5.47 -8.06 -13.14
CA LEU A 153 -6.13 -7.58 -11.93
C LEU A 153 -6.19 -8.66 -10.82
N ALA A 154 -6.35 -9.93 -11.18
CA ALA A 154 -6.38 -11.04 -10.23
C ALA A 154 -5.02 -11.23 -9.51
N GLU A 155 -3.92 -10.84 -10.15
CA GLU A 155 -2.57 -10.90 -9.58
C GLU A 155 -2.13 -9.58 -8.91
N ALA A 156 -2.85 -8.49 -9.17
CA ALA A 156 -2.49 -7.17 -8.66
C ALA A 156 -2.67 -7.06 -7.13
N PRO A 157 -1.63 -6.60 -6.40
CA PRO A 157 -1.74 -6.39 -4.97
C PRO A 157 -2.48 -5.09 -4.63
N TYR A 158 -3.14 -5.07 -3.48
CA TYR A 158 -3.76 -3.87 -2.90
C TYR A 158 -3.70 -3.92 -1.37
N ILE A 159 -4.01 -2.80 -0.73
CA ILE A 159 -4.07 -2.68 0.73
C ILE A 159 -5.51 -2.39 1.15
N GLU A 160 -6.00 -3.17 2.12
CA GLU A 160 -7.25 -2.91 2.85
C GLU A 160 -6.92 -2.14 4.13
N ALA A 161 -7.04 -0.82 4.08
CA ALA A 161 -6.75 0.07 5.19
C ALA A 161 -7.84 0.00 6.26
N ALA A 162 -7.43 -0.31 7.48
CA ALA A 162 -8.25 -0.16 8.68
C ALA A 162 -8.07 1.24 9.29
N ALA A 163 -6.85 1.79 9.25
CA ALA A 163 -6.55 3.13 9.75
C ALA A 163 -5.40 3.76 8.97
N VAL A 164 -5.44 5.08 8.80
CA VAL A 164 -4.39 5.87 8.15
C VAL A 164 -3.99 7.01 9.07
N TYR A 165 -2.69 7.14 9.36
CA TYR A 165 -2.16 8.21 10.19
C TYR A 165 -1.02 8.95 9.48
N PRO A 166 -0.88 10.27 9.69
CA PRO A 166 0.26 11.01 9.18
C PRO A 166 1.55 10.48 9.82
N LEU A 167 2.62 10.46 9.05
CA LEU A 167 3.93 10.00 9.50
C LEU A 167 4.96 11.14 9.38
N PRO A 168 5.04 12.04 10.39
CA PRO A 168 5.97 13.18 10.38
C PRO A 168 7.39 12.75 10.75
N MET A 169 7.94 11.77 10.03
CA MET A 169 9.24 11.16 10.33
C MET A 169 10.41 12.03 9.87
N VAL A 170 10.26 12.82 8.82
CA VAL A 170 11.32 13.66 8.25
C VAL A 170 10.84 15.10 8.15
N GLN A 171 11.63 16.02 8.69
CA GLN A 171 11.48 17.45 8.46
C GLN A 171 12.62 17.91 7.55
N VAL A 172 12.29 18.81 6.62
CA VAL A 172 13.24 19.29 5.59
C VAL A 172 13.67 20.70 5.96
N GLY A 173 14.94 20.89 6.28
CA GLY A 173 15.55 22.20 6.47
C GLY A 173 16.09 22.75 5.15
N ARG A 174 15.67 23.98 4.83
CA ARG A 174 16.05 24.68 3.60
C ARG A 174 16.78 25.98 3.90
N ASP A 175 17.71 26.31 3.00
CA ASP A 175 18.40 27.59 2.90
C ASP A 175 18.06 28.18 1.53
N GLY A 176 17.06 29.07 1.50
CA GLY A 176 16.39 29.46 0.26
C GLY A 176 15.70 28.27 -0.41
N ASP A 177 15.97 28.05 -1.69
CA ASP A 177 15.42 26.91 -2.46
C ASP A 177 16.21 25.61 -2.27
N VAL A 178 17.36 25.67 -1.59
CA VAL A 178 18.28 24.54 -1.45
C VAL A 178 17.96 23.76 -0.17
N VAL A 179 17.75 22.45 -0.31
CA VAL A 179 17.65 21.54 0.85
C VAL A 179 19.05 21.33 1.43
N ARG A 180 19.23 21.63 2.72
CA ARG A 180 20.52 21.51 3.42
C ARG A 180 20.53 20.33 4.38
N GLU A 181 19.45 20.14 5.10
CA GLU A 181 19.37 19.17 6.17
C GLU A 181 18.04 18.42 6.18
N LEU A 182 18.08 17.17 6.63
CA LEU A 182 16.92 16.36 6.92
C LEU A 182 16.97 16.00 8.41
N VAL A 183 15.98 16.43 9.18
CA VAL A 183 15.82 16.03 10.58
C VAL A 183 14.89 14.82 10.61
N VAL A 184 15.47 13.66 10.90
CA VAL A 184 14.76 12.39 10.99
C VAL A 184 14.39 12.14 12.45
N SER A 185 13.11 11.93 12.73
CA SER A 185 12.57 11.63 14.05
C SER A 185 11.98 10.22 14.08
N ASN A 186 12.03 9.55 15.23
CA ASN A 186 11.37 8.25 15.41
C ASN A 186 9.96 8.40 16.03
N PRO A 187 8.88 8.29 15.25
CA PRO A 187 7.51 8.39 15.76
C PRO A 187 7.00 7.09 16.42
N PHE A 188 7.76 6.01 16.35
CA PHE A 188 7.36 4.69 16.82
C PHE A 188 7.67 4.48 18.31
N ASN A 189 7.05 3.47 18.90
CA ASN A 189 7.30 3.00 20.26
C ASN A 189 8.49 2.02 20.38
N ALA A 190 9.17 1.73 19.27
CA ALA A 190 10.36 0.88 19.21
C ALA A 190 11.52 1.63 18.54
N PRO A 191 12.79 1.30 18.84
CA PRO A 191 13.93 1.93 18.19
C PRO A 191 13.98 1.62 16.69
N LEU A 192 14.40 2.58 15.86
CA LEU A 192 14.73 2.33 14.46
C LEU A 192 16.11 1.68 14.41
N VAL A 193 16.15 0.38 14.14
CA VAL A 193 17.39 -0.40 14.07
C VAL A 193 17.91 -0.51 12.63
N ASP A 194 19.06 -1.15 12.45
CA ASP A 194 19.78 -1.23 11.16
C ASP A 194 19.01 -1.94 10.03
N THR A 195 17.91 -2.63 10.34
CA THR A 195 16.97 -3.17 9.33
C THR A 195 16.19 -2.09 8.60
N ILE A 196 16.20 -0.85 9.10
CA ILE A 196 15.62 0.33 8.46
C ILE A 196 16.73 1.13 7.77
N GLN A 197 16.69 1.11 6.45
CA GLN A 197 17.62 1.82 5.58
C GLN A 197 17.07 3.21 5.27
N PHE A 198 17.83 4.24 5.60
CA PHE A 198 17.60 5.60 5.13
C PHE A 198 18.62 5.92 4.04
N SER A 199 18.17 6.50 2.93
CA SER A 199 19.04 6.89 1.83
C SER A 199 18.66 8.26 1.30
N LEU A 200 19.65 9.07 0.93
CA LEU A 200 19.45 10.26 0.11
C LEU A 200 19.21 9.80 -1.34
N TYR A 201 18.23 10.40 -1.99
CA TYR A 201 17.82 10.09 -3.36
C TYR A 201 18.28 11.19 -4.30
N TYR A 202 19.01 10.79 -5.34
CA TYR A 202 19.50 11.65 -6.40
C TYR A 202 19.02 11.13 -7.76
N GLU A 203 18.93 12.02 -8.73
CA GLU A 203 18.77 11.68 -10.14
C GLU A 203 19.92 12.23 -10.97
N ASP A 204 20.30 11.52 -12.02
CA ASP A 204 21.30 12.01 -12.97
C ASP A 204 20.77 13.10 -13.90
N GLY A 205 21.66 14.01 -14.28
CA GLY A 205 21.43 15.03 -15.30
C GLY A 205 21.89 14.56 -16.68
N SER A 206 21.06 14.86 -17.69
CA SER A 206 21.17 14.51 -19.12
C SER A 206 20.89 13.03 -19.47
N GLY A 207 19.79 12.79 -20.18
CA GLY A 207 19.37 11.45 -20.60
C GLY A 207 18.05 10.99 -19.96
N LYS A 208 17.87 9.67 -19.80
CA LYS A 208 16.76 9.10 -19.04
C LYS A 208 17.13 9.10 -17.57
N PRO A 209 16.39 9.80 -16.68
CA PRO A 209 16.76 9.90 -15.27
C PRO A 209 16.90 8.52 -14.62
N MET A 210 18.06 8.24 -14.07
CA MET A 210 18.38 7.04 -13.31
C MET A 210 18.44 7.38 -11.82
N PRO A 211 17.65 6.68 -10.97
CA PRO A 211 17.66 6.94 -9.55
C PRO A 211 18.94 6.39 -8.89
N HIS A 212 19.57 7.21 -8.07
CA HIS A 212 20.71 6.85 -7.23
C HIS A 212 20.34 7.01 -5.75
N PHE A 213 20.69 6.02 -4.93
CA PHE A 213 20.40 6.02 -3.51
C PHE A 213 21.71 5.94 -2.72
N LEU A 214 21.99 6.96 -1.91
CA LEU A 214 23.17 7.03 -1.05
C LEU A 214 22.75 6.74 0.40
N PRO A 215 23.08 5.56 0.95
CA PRO A 215 22.70 5.19 2.31
C PRO A 215 23.28 6.14 3.35
N ARG A 216 22.50 6.46 4.38
CA ARG A 216 22.93 7.21 5.56
C ARG A 216 22.55 6.44 6.82
N PRO A 217 23.48 6.28 7.77
CA PRO A 217 23.21 5.53 8.99
C PRO A 217 22.23 6.33 9.88
N LEU A 218 21.23 5.64 10.42
CA LEU A 218 20.35 6.20 11.46
C LEU A 218 20.88 5.95 12.88
N ASN A 219 21.88 5.08 13.06
CA ASN A 219 22.51 4.73 14.34
C ASN A 219 21.49 4.43 15.44
N ALA A 220 20.71 3.36 15.31
CA ALA A 220 19.76 2.88 16.30
C ALA A 220 18.93 3.99 16.99
N LEU A 221 18.05 4.67 16.25
CA LEU A 221 17.33 5.85 16.75
C LEU A 221 16.25 5.45 17.78
N PRO A 222 16.37 5.83 19.08
CA PRO A 222 15.43 5.41 20.11
C PRO A 222 14.02 6.00 19.87
N PRO A 223 12.95 5.47 20.51
CA PRO A 223 11.62 6.05 20.44
C PRO A 223 11.62 7.56 20.75
N GLY A 224 11.29 8.39 19.76
CA GLY A 224 11.29 9.85 19.89
C GLY A 224 12.64 10.54 19.75
N GLY A 225 13.70 9.77 19.57
CA GLY A 225 14.99 10.32 19.19
C GLY A 225 14.92 11.02 17.83
N THR A 226 15.83 11.95 17.63
CA THR A 226 16.03 12.67 16.37
C THR A 226 17.49 12.58 15.95
N THR A 227 17.74 12.56 14.64
CA THR A 227 19.08 12.70 14.07
C THR A 227 19.02 13.64 12.87
N THR A 228 20.10 14.36 12.61
CA THR A 228 20.21 15.28 11.48
C THR A 228 21.11 14.68 10.43
N ILE A 229 20.66 14.70 9.18
CA ILE A 229 21.39 14.21 8.02
C ILE A 229 21.68 15.40 7.10
N ASP A 230 22.95 15.59 6.78
CA ASP A 230 23.38 16.57 5.79
C ASP A 230 22.97 16.10 4.38
N ALA A 231 22.05 16.85 3.76
CA ALA A 231 21.56 16.60 2.41
C ALA A 231 22.45 17.24 1.33
N SER A 232 23.34 18.15 1.72
CA SER A 232 24.31 18.79 0.83
C SER A 232 25.55 17.94 0.55
N ALA A 233 25.72 16.85 1.31
CA ALA A 233 26.84 15.95 1.14
C ALA A 233 26.85 15.36 -0.28
N SER A 234 27.92 15.69 -1.02
CA SER A 234 28.14 15.26 -2.39
C SER A 234 28.16 13.73 -2.51
N PRO A 235 27.83 13.18 -3.70
CA PRO A 235 28.11 11.79 -4.03
C PRO A 235 29.60 11.44 -3.84
N PRO A 236 29.96 10.15 -3.71
CA PRO A 236 31.36 9.71 -3.62
C PRO A 236 32.24 10.26 -4.76
N GLU A 237 33.51 10.57 -4.45
CA GLU A 237 34.47 11.32 -5.28
C GLU A 237 34.68 10.79 -6.70
N ASP A 238 34.42 9.50 -6.97
CA ASP A 238 34.56 8.87 -8.29
C ASP A 238 33.41 9.20 -9.26
N THR A 239 32.39 9.92 -8.80
CA THR A 239 31.29 10.40 -9.62
C THR A 239 31.56 11.84 -10.00
N PRO A 240 31.50 12.26 -11.27
CA PRO A 240 31.57 13.67 -11.61
C PRO A 240 30.46 14.40 -10.85
N ALA A 241 30.81 15.15 -9.80
CA ALA A 241 29.88 15.77 -8.86
C ALA A 241 28.83 16.68 -9.54
N SER A 242 29.08 17.06 -10.79
CA SER A 242 28.18 17.83 -11.65
C SER A 242 27.01 17.06 -12.26
N ARG A 243 26.88 15.74 -12.03
CA ARG A 243 25.84 14.92 -12.69
C ARG A 243 24.68 14.50 -11.81
N TRP A 244 24.77 14.50 -10.49
CA TRP A 244 23.66 14.04 -9.64
C TRP A 244 23.00 15.23 -8.94
N THR A 245 21.69 15.35 -9.14
CA THR A 245 20.86 16.36 -8.47
C THR A 245 20.17 15.69 -7.29
N PHE A 246 20.28 16.29 -6.10
CA PHE A 246 19.53 15.82 -4.94
C PHE A 246 18.03 16.02 -5.20
N THR A 247 17.29 14.92 -5.13
CA THR A 247 15.85 14.90 -5.44
C THR A 247 15.02 14.64 -4.19
N GLY A 248 15.55 13.92 -3.19
CA GLY A 248 14.83 13.71 -1.93
C GLY A 248 15.39 12.56 -1.09
N TYR A 249 14.52 11.72 -0.52
CA TYR A 249 14.96 10.63 0.36
C TYR A 249 14.12 9.36 0.23
N GLN A 250 14.71 8.24 0.67
CA GLN A 250 14.08 6.93 0.72
C GLN A 250 14.22 6.32 2.11
N ILE A 251 13.16 5.65 2.57
CA ILE A 251 13.16 4.81 3.77
C ILE A 251 12.61 3.44 3.40
N LYS A 252 13.41 2.39 3.60
CA LYS A 252 13.05 1.00 3.31
C LYS A 252 13.39 0.09 4.47
N GLY A 253 12.67 -1.02 4.59
CA GLY A 253 12.94 -2.04 5.60
C GLY A 253 11.69 -2.49 6.35
N GLN A 254 11.91 -3.09 7.52
CA GLN A 254 10.84 -3.59 8.38
C GLN A 254 11.18 -3.37 9.85
N LEU A 255 10.17 -2.94 10.62
CA LEU A 255 10.22 -2.77 12.08
C LEU A 255 8.98 -3.41 12.70
N GLY A 256 9.14 -4.61 13.26
CA GLY A 256 8.00 -5.42 13.71
C GLY A 256 7.06 -5.72 12.54
N ASP A 257 5.79 -5.35 12.69
CA ASP A 257 4.74 -5.53 11.68
C ASP A 257 4.70 -4.39 10.65
N VAL A 258 5.54 -3.36 10.80
CA VAL A 258 5.57 -2.17 9.94
C VAL A 258 6.58 -2.36 8.82
N ARG A 259 6.10 -2.38 7.57
CA ARG A 259 6.93 -2.38 6.36
C ARG A 259 7.10 -0.97 5.81
N PHE A 260 8.34 -0.59 5.56
CA PHE A 260 8.72 0.70 4.96
C PHE A 260 8.99 0.53 3.47
N ASP A 261 8.28 1.31 2.65
CA ASP A 261 8.57 1.51 1.24
C ASP A 261 8.22 2.96 0.88
N LEU A 262 8.98 3.88 1.47
CA LEU A 262 8.78 5.32 1.32
C LEU A 262 9.85 5.90 0.42
N LEU A 263 9.42 6.57 -0.65
CA LEU A 263 10.23 7.43 -1.49
C LEU A 263 9.55 8.79 -1.56
N VAL A 264 10.30 9.86 -1.29
CA VAL A 264 9.81 11.23 -1.30
C VAL A 264 10.74 12.08 -2.16
N SER A 265 10.15 12.80 -3.12
CA SER A 265 10.82 13.87 -3.89
C SER A 265 10.45 15.23 -3.28
N LEU A 266 11.41 16.15 -3.20
CA LEU A 266 11.34 17.41 -2.47
C LEU A 266 11.30 18.66 -3.37
#